data_AF-A0A4P5T440-F1
#
_entry.id   AF-A0A4P5T440-F1
#
_cell.length_a   1.000
_cell.length_b   1.000
_cell.length_c   1.000
_cell.angle_alpha   90.00
_cell.angle_beta   90.00
_cell.angle_gamma   90.00
#
_symmetry.space_group_name_H-M   'P 1'
#
loop_
_entity.id
_entity.type
_entity.pdbx_description
1 polymer ?
#
loop_
_entity_poly.entity_id
_entity_poly.type
_entity_poly.pdbx_seq_one_letter_code
_entity_poly.pdbx_strand_id
1 'polypeptide(L)'
;MFSMESIVTTHTLRLIHQGVFNRFTDLQLSQVYINLLRPRSLKTDHQLLQFWYKGDFSAAQITFQLISATNKILASYNQPIIEGYIQIV
;
A
#
# COMPACT_ATOMS: atom_id res chain seq x y z
N MET A 1 -17.96 8.73 -17.52
CA MET A 1 -17.38 9.49 -16.39
C MET A 1 -16.12 8.76 -15.96
N PHE A 2 -14.95 9.29 -16.28
CA PHE A 2 -13.68 8.70 -15.84
C PHE A 2 -13.63 8.79 -14.31
N SER A 3 -13.69 7.63 -13.66
CA SER A 3 -13.57 7.49 -12.22
C SER A 3 -12.25 8.13 -11.79
N MET A 4 -12.32 9.16 -10.95
CA MET A 4 -11.17 9.63 -10.17
C MET A 4 -10.64 8.40 -9.41
N GLU A 5 -9.52 7.83 -9.85
CA GLU A 5 -8.95 6.62 -9.26
C GLU A 5 -8.81 6.80 -7.74
N SER A 6 -9.13 5.75 -6.97
CA SER A 6 -8.96 5.81 -5.51
C SER A 6 -7.49 6.09 -5.20
N ILE A 7 -7.20 7.07 -4.34
CA ILE A 7 -5.83 7.34 -3.88
C ILE A 7 -5.16 6.08 -3.34
N VAL A 8 -5.94 5.17 -2.75
CA VAL A 8 -5.49 3.86 -2.27
C VAL A 8 -5.13 2.94 -3.43
N THR A 9 -5.93 2.89 -4.50
CA THR A 9 -5.62 2.10 -5.71
C THR A 9 -4.34 2.59 -6.38
N THR A 10 -4.26 3.90 -6.68
CA THR A 10 -3.10 4.49 -7.34
C THR A 10 -1.83 4.31 -6.50
N HIS A 11 -1.92 4.50 -5.18
CA HIS A 11 -0.78 4.30 -4.30
C HIS A 11 -0.41 2.82 -4.14
N THR A 12 -1.37 1.89 -4.12
CA THR A 12 -1.07 0.45 -4.09
C THR A 12 -0.28 0.02 -5.33
N LEU A 13 -0.64 0.52 -6.52
CA LEU A 13 0.14 0.28 -7.74
C LEU A 13 1.57 0.80 -7.61
N ARG A 14 1.73 1.99 -7.03
CA ARG A 14 3.07 2.53 -6.73
C ARG A 14 3.85 1.63 -5.77
N LEU A 15 3.22 1.11 -4.71
CA LEU A 15 3.86 0.18 -3.77
C LEU A 15 4.30 -1.12 -4.48
N ILE A 16 3.50 -1.67 -5.39
CA ILE A 16 3.87 -2.80 -6.26
C ILE A 16 5.13 -2.46 -7.07
N HIS A 17 5.13 -1.32 -7.77
CA HIS A 17 6.25 -0.89 -8.61
C HIS A 17 7.55 -0.67 -7.82
N GLN A 18 7.44 -0.28 -6.55
CA GLN A 18 8.59 -0.06 -5.66
C GLN A 18 9.03 -1.35 -4.95
N GLY A 19 8.42 -2.50 -5.27
CA GLY A 19 8.81 -3.80 -4.73
C GLY A 19 8.39 -4.04 -3.28
N VAL A 20 7.49 -3.23 -2.73
CA VAL A 20 7.01 -3.34 -1.34
C VAL A 20 6.37 -4.70 -1.07
N PHE A 21 5.76 -5.31 -2.10
CA PHE A 21 5.13 -6.62 -2.00
C PHE A 21 5.99 -7.77 -2.53
N ASN A 22 7.30 -7.58 -2.74
CA ASN A 22 8.17 -8.63 -3.30
C ASN A 22 8.28 -9.89 -2.43
N ARG A 23 8.01 -9.77 -1.12
CA ARG A 23 7.98 -10.91 -0.19
C ARG A 23 6.61 -11.59 -0.09
N PHE A 24 5.63 -11.13 -0.85
CA PHE A 24 4.31 -11.76 -0.85
C PHE A 24 4.37 -13.10 -1.59
N THR A 25 3.58 -14.05 -1.09
CA THR A 25 3.26 -15.26 -1.85
C THR A 25 2.39 -14.92 -3.06
N ASP A 26 2.36 -15.80 -4.05
CA ASP A 26 1.50 -15.67 -5.25
C ASP A 26 0.02 -15.49 -4.87
N LEU A 27 -0.43 -16.16 -3.80
CA LEU A 27 -1.79 -16.02 -3.29
C LEU A 27 -2.05 -14.61 -2.75
N GLN A 28 -1.13 -14.04 -1.98
CA GLN A 28 -1.27 -12.68 -1.45
C GLN A 28 -1.21 -11.64 -2.57
N LEU A 29 -0.30 -11.80 -3.53
CA LEU A 29 -0.24 -10.93 -4.72
C LEU A 29 -1.54 -11.02 -5.52
N SER A 30 -2.05 -12.22 -5.76
CA SER A 30 -3.33 -12.42 -6.45
C SER A 30 -4.48 -11.71 -5.72
N GLN A 31 -4.51 -11.75 -4.39
CA GLN A 31 -5.52 -11.04 -3.60
C GLN A 31 -5.39 -9.52 -3.72
N VAL A 32 -4.18 -8.97 -3.78
CA VAL A 32 -3.95 -7.54 -4.03
C VAL A 32 -4.54 -7.18 -5.40
N TYR A 33 -4.18 -7.91 -6.47
CA TYR A 33 -4.67 -7.64 -7.81
C TYR A 33 -6.19 -7.79 -7.93
N ILE A 34 -6.79 -8.82 -7.32
CA ILE A 34 -8.25 -8.99 -7.28
C ILE A 34 -8.91 -7.75 -6.65
N ASN A 35 -8.35 -7.19 -5.56
CA ASN A 35 -8.90 -6.00 -4.95
C ASN A 35 -8.69 -4.74 -5.80
N LEU A 36 -7.59 -4.64 -6.56
CA LEU A 36 -7.36 -3.55 -7.51
C LEU A 36 -8.36 -3.55 -8.68
N LEU A 37 -8.83 -4.74 -9.09
CA LEU A 37 -9.80 -4.90 -10.18
C LEU A 37 -11.26 -4.74 -9.74
N ARG A 38 -11.53 -4.73 -8.43
CA ARG A 38 -12.90 -4.58 -7.90
C ARG A 38 -13.41 -3.15 -8.06
N PRO A 39 -14.73 -2.96 -8.17
CA PRO A 39 -15.33 -1.65 -8.06
C PRO A 39 -14.90 -0.95 -6.77
N ARG A 40 -14.70 0.36 -6.86
CA ARG A 40 -14.29 1.18 -5.71
C ARG A 40 -15.35 1.08 -4.62
N SER A 41 -14.90 0.72 -3.42
CA SER A 41 -15.71 0.77 -2.21
C SER A 41 -14.82 1.01 -1.01
N LEU A 42 -15.37 1.56 0.07
CA LEU A 42 -14.67 1.68 1.35
C LEU A 42 -14.09 0.32 1.78
N LYS A 43 -14.85 -0.77 1.58
CA LYS A 43 -14.38 -2.13 1.88
C LYS A 43 -13.14 -2.51 1.06
N THR A 44 -13.14 -2.23 -0.24
CA THR A 44 -12.00 -2.49 -1.14
C THR A 44 -10.78 -1.70 -0.70
N ASP A 45 -10.94 -0.39 -0.43
CA ASP A 45 -9.86 0.47 0.06
C ASP A 45 -9.28 -0.09 1.36
N HIS A 46 -10.11 -0.42 2.35
CA HIS A 46 -9.64 -1.02 3.61
C HIS A 46 -8.90 -2.33 3.39
N GLN A 47 -9.37 -3.21 2.50
CA GLN A 47 -8.68 -4.46 2.18
C GLN A 47 -7.29 -4.21 1.60
N LEU A 48 -7.14 -3.22 0.72
CA LEU A 48 -5.84 -2.83 0.17
C LEU A 48 -4.92 -2.26 1.25
N LEU A 49 -5.41 -1.37 2.12
CA LEU A 49 -4.64 -0.84 3.24
C LEU A 49 -4.11 -1.95 4.18
N GLN A 50 -4.90 -3.00 4.41
CA GLN A 50 -4.44 -4.15 5.20
C GLN A 50 -3.25 -4.90 4.59
N PHE A 51 -3.12 -4.89 3.25
CA PHE A 51 -1.92 -5.44 2.61
C PHE A 51 -0.70 -4.55 2.78
N TRP A 52 -0.88 -3.22 2.88
CA TRP A 52 0.25 -2.31 3.06
C TRP A 52 1.03 -2.63 4.33
N TYR A 53 0.36 -2.93 5.45
CA TYR A 53 1.05 -3.32 6.69
C TYR A 53 1.86 -4.62 6.62
N LYS A 54 1.59 -5.47 5.63
CA LYS A 54 2.34 -6.71 5.40
C LYS A 54 3.50 -6.51 4.45
N GLY A 55 3.55 -5.37 3.76
CA GLY A 55 4.59 -5.02 2.81
C GLY A 55 5.95 -4.83 3.48
N ASP A 56 7.01 -5.14 2.75
CA ASP A 56 8.38 -4.90 3.18
C ASP A 56 8.79 -3.47 2.81
N PHE A 57 8.75 -2.57 3.80
CA PHE A 57 9.25 -1.20 3.67
C PHE A 57 10.73 -1.04 4.04
N SER A 58 11.42 -2.14 4.38
CA SER A 58 12.84 -2.13 4.76
C SER A 58 13.80 -2.31 3.58
N ALA A 59 13.27 -2.60 2.38
CA ALA A 59 14.10 -2.80 1.19
C ALA A 59 14.91 -1.54 0.86
N ALA A 60 16.20 -1.71 0.54
CA ALA A 60 17.15 -0.61 0.30
C ALA A 60 16.72 0.36 -0.83
N GLN A 61 15.78 -0.05 -1.69
CA GLN A 61 15.29 0.74 -2.82
C GLN A 61 14.11 1.64 -2.45
N ILE A 62 13.51 1.46 -1.27
CA ILE A 62 12.33 2.20 -0.83
C ILE A 62 12.74 3.56 -0.27
N THR A 63 12.18 4.61 -0.85
CA THR A 63 12.50 5.98 -0.46
C THR A 63 11.70 6.41 0.77
N PHE A 64 12.30 7.25 1.62
CA PHE A 64 11.59 7.94 2.72
C PHE A 64 10.33 8.68 2.23
N GLN A 65 10.36 9.21 1.01
CA GLN A 65 9.20 9.86 0.38
C GLN A 65 8.04 8.89 0.16
N LEU A 66 8.30 7.63 -0.21
CA LEU A 66 7.25 6.61 -0.36
C LEU A 66 6.60 6.29 0.99
N ILE A 67 7.41 6.12 2.05
CA ILE A 67 6.90 5.85 3.40
C ILE A 67 6.07 7.05 3.90
N SER A 68 6.58 8.28 3.76
CA SER A 68 5.86 9.49 4.14
C SER A 68 4.52 9.63 3.40
N ALA A 69 4.49 9.36 2.10
CA ALA A 69 3.26 9.37 1.31
C ALA A 69 2.26 8.29 1.78
N THR A 70 2.76 7.08 2.05
CA THR A 70 1.95 5.97 2.57
C THR A 70 1.31 6.34 3.91
N ASN A 71 2.08 6.90 4.83
CA ASN A 71 1.61 7.31 6.16
C ASN A 71 0.60 8.45 6.10
N LYS A 72 0.76 9.41 5.18
CA LYS A 72 -0.25 10.46 4.95
C LYS A 72 -1.60 9.89 4.50
N ILE A 73 -1.58 8.88 3.63
CA ILE A 73 -2.81 8.21 3.18
C ILE A 73 -3.42 7.40 4.31
N LEU A 74 -2.62 6.65 5.08
CA LEU A 74 -3.14 5.90 6.24
C LEU A 74 -3.82 6.82 7.26
N ALA A 75 -3.20 7.96 7.56
CA ALA A 75 -3.77 8.95 8.46
C ALA A 75 -5.11 9.51 7.96
N SER A 76 -5.29 9.74 6.66
CA SER A 76 -6.57 10.23 6.11
C SER A 76 -7.71 9.21 6.18
N TYR A 77 -7.39 7.92 6.36
CA TYR A 77 -8.34 6.84 6.60
C TYR A 77 -8.45 6.44 8.09
N ASN A 78 -7.91 7.27 9.00
CA ASN A 78 -7.83 6.99 10.45
C ASN A 78 -7.16 5.63 10.76
N GLN A 79 -6.18 5.23 9.95
CA GLN A 79 -5.42 4.01 10.13
C GLN A 79 -4.06 4.30 10.79
N PRO A 80 -3.48 3.36 11.56
CA PRO A 80 -2.14 3.49 12.10
C PRO A 80 -1.09 3.75 11.00
N ILE A 81 -0.06 4.53 11.28
CA ILE A 81 1.03 4.71 10.30
C ILE A 81 1.91 3.46 10.23
N ILE A 82 2.60 3.27 9.11
CA ILE A 82 3.68 2.30 9.01
C ILE A 82 4.89 2.94 9.71
N GLU A 83 5.15 2.48 10.93
CA GLU A 83 6.41 2.74 11.62
C GLU A 83 7.50 1.96 10.90
N GLY A 84 8.06 2.57 9.86
CA GLY A 84 9.36 2.16 9.35
C GLY A 84 10.36 2.39 10.47
N TYR A 85 10.91 1.30 11.01
CA TYR A 85 12.06 1.26 11.90
C TYR A 85 13.16 2.21 11.40
N ILE A 86 13.17 3.44 11.91
CA ILE A 86 14.40 4.22 12.00
C ILE A 86 15.10 3.70 13.26
N GLN A 87 15.57 2.46 13.24
CA GLN A 87 16.73 2.15 14.07
C GLN A 87 17.91 2.81 13.36
N ILE A 88 18.20 4.03 13.82
CA ILE A 88 19.53 4.60 13.68
C ILE A 88 20.47 3.57 14.29
N VAL A 89 21.20 2.84 13.44
CA VAL A 89 22.42 2.14 13.82
C VAL A 89 23.57 3.04 13.41
#